data_AF-A0A3M1F7Q2-F1
#
_entry.id   AF-A0A3M1F7Q2-F1
#
_cell.length_a   1.000
_cell.length_b   1.000
_cell.length_c   1.000
_cell.angle_alpha   90.00
_cell.angle_beta   90.00
_cell.angle_gamma   90.00
#
_symmetry.space_group_name_H-M   'P 1'
#
loop_
_entity.id
_entity.type
_entity.pdbx_description
1 polymer ?
#
loop_
_entity_poly.entity_id
_entity_poly.type
_entity_poly.pdbx_seq_one_letter_code
_entity_poly.pdbx_strand_id
1 'polypeptide(L)'
;MNEHDRATIQEFYALVEAEWERGLREHPERATYLGDPRYNDRFTDHSPEAIEARMRREKEVLTRLEAIDATRWPEEDRLNYDLFRKEYEVAVAGH
;
A
#
# COMPACT_ATOMS: atom_id res chain seq x y z
N MET A 1 18.81 5.91 -16.74
CA MET A 1 17.45 5.40 -16.47
C MET A 1 16.69 5.34 -17.77
N ASN A 2 16.10 4.18 -18.11
CA ASN A 2 15.38 3.99 -19.38
C ASN A 2 13.88 4.37 -19.20
N GLU A 3 13.11 4.39 -20.29
CA GLU A 3 11.68 4.74 -20.26
C GLU A 3 10.82 3.72 -19.50
N HIS A 4 11.19 2.44 -19.56
CA HIS A 4 10.53 1.37 -18.82
C HIS A 4 10.75 1.49 -17.29
N ASP A 5 11.95 1.88 -16.85
CA ASP A 5 12.24 2.14 -15.43
C ASP A 5 11.38 3.31 -14.93
N ARG A 6 11.21 4.37 -15.73
CA ARG A 6 10.37 5.52 -15.37
C ARG A 6 8.89 5.13 -15.27
N ALA A 7 8.41 4.30 -16.20
CA ALA A 7 7.04 3.80 -16.17
C ALA A 7 6.79 2.91 -14.94
N THR A 8 7.71 2.01 -14.61
CA THR A 8 7.58 1.12 -13.44
C THR A 8 7.67 1.90 -12.11
N ILE A 9 8.50 2.94 -12.03
CA ILE A 9 8.51 3.87 -10.88
C ILE A 9 7.15 4.58 -10.76
N GLN A 10 6.58 5.06 -11.86
CA GLN A 10 5.26 5.71 -11.85
C GLN A 10 4.16 4.73 -11.40
N GLU A 11 4.19 3.49 -11.88
CA GLU A 11 3.26 2.44 -11.48
C GLU A 11 3.37 2.11 -9.98
N PHE A 12 4.59 2.09 -9.43
CA PHE A 12 4.82 1.92 -7.99
C PHE A 12 4.21 3.06 -7.17
N TYR A 13 4.46 4.32 -7.52
CA TYR A 13 3.85 5.43 -6.78
C TYR A 13 2.34 5.48 -6.94
N ALA A 14 1.79 5.07 -8.09
CA ALA A 14 0.35 4.91 -8.25
C ALA A 14 -0.22 3.81 -7.33
N LEU A 15 0.53 2.72 -7.11
CA LEU A 15 0.16 1.69 -6.14
C LEU A 15 0.22 2.23 -4.70
N VAL A 16 1.28 2.96 -4.33
CA VAL A 16 1.41 3.58 -3.00
C VAL A 16 0.23 4.51 -2.71
N GLU A 17 -0.11 5.38 -3.66
CA GLU A 17 -1.26 6.30 -3.55
C GLU A 17 -2.58 5.54 -3.41
N ALA A 18 -2.80 4.51 -4.23
CA ALA A 18 -4.01 3.70 -4.16
C ALA A 18 -4.18 2.99 -2.81
N GLU A 19 -3.07 2.49 -2.25
CA GLU A 19 -3.07 1.81 -0.95
C GLU A 19 -3.19 2.79 0.22
N TRP A 20 -2.64 4.00 0.10
CA TRP A 20 -2.88 5.10 1.03
C TRP A 20 -4.38 5.44 1.11
N GLU A 21 -5.00 5.71 -0.05
CA GLU A 21 -6.43 6.02 -0.14
C GLU A 21 -7.33 4.87 0.33
N ARG A 22 -6.89 3.62 0.13
CA ARG A 22 -7.57 2.45 0.71
C ARG A 22 -7.48 2.44 2.23
N GLY A 23 -6.29 2.62 2.78
CA GLY A 23 -6.07 2.65 4.23
C GLY A 23 -6.91 3.71 4.92
N LEU A 24 -7.06 4.91 4.35
CA LEU A 24 -7.92 5.96 4.88
C LEU A 24 -9.41 5.57 4.88
N ARG A 25 -9.87 4.87 3.84
CA ARG A 25 -11.25 4.41 3.71
C ARG A 25 -11.57 3.23 4.63
N GLU A 26 -10.63 2.31 4.79
CA GLU A 26 -10.79 1.12 5.64
C GLU A 26 -10.57 1.42 7.12
N HIS A 27 -9.82 2.49 7.43
CA HIS A 27 -9.58 3.00 8.77
C HIS A 27 -9.98 4.48 8.91
N PRO A 28 -11.30 4.80 8.93
CA PRO A 28 -11.81 6.17 9.01
C PRO A 28 -11.29 6.98 10.20
N GLU A 29 -11.04 6.34 11.34
CA GLU A 29 -10.45 6.99 12.52
C GLU A 29 -9.02 7.47 12.26
N ARG A 30 -8.26 6.78 11.41
CA ARG A 30 -6.93 7.21 10.98
C ARG A 30 -7.03 8.41 10.05
N ALA A 31 -8.00 8.41 9.13
CA ALA A 31 -8.29 9.58 8.29
C ALA A 31 -8.63 10.80 9.16
N THR A 32 -9.49 10.64 10.17
CA THR A 32 -9.82 11.70 11.13
C THR A 32 -8.57 12.20 11.87
N TYR A 33 -7.73 11.29 12.39
CA TYR A 33 -6.49 11.64 13.08
C TYR A 33 -5.53 12.46 12.21
N LEU A 34 -5.49 12.17 10.90
CA LEU A 34 -4.68 12.89 9.91
C LEU A 34 -5.34 14.19 9.40
N GLY A 35 -6.54 14.54 9.91
CA GLY A 35 -7.28 15.74 9.52
C GLY A 35 -8.09 15.61 8.24
N ASP A 36 -8.32 14.39 7.74
CA ASP A 36 -9.14 14.10 6.57
C ASP A 36 -10.59 13.81 6.97
N PRO A 37 -11.57 14.68 6.63
CA PRO A 37 -12.95 14.54 7.07
C PRO A 37 -13.79 13.59 6.20
N ARG A 38 -13.26 13.03 5.10
CA ARG A 38 -14.04 12.31 4.07
C ARG A 38 -14.79 11.08 4.59
N TYR A 39 -14.40 10.52 5.73
CA TYR A 39 -14.97 9.27 6.29
C TYR A 39 -15.48 9.42 7.74
N ASN A 40 -15.69 10.64 8.23
CA ASN A 40 -16.07 10.91 9.63
C ASN A 40 -17.42 10.32 10.07
N ASP A 41 -18.22 9.83 9.13
CA ASP A 41 -19.50 9.15 9.36
C ASP A 41 -19.36 7.64 9.55
N ARG A 42 -18.13 7.10 9.59
CA ARG A 42 -17.84 5.67 9.58
C ARG A 42 -16.83 5.27 10.66
N PHE A 43 -16.78 3.97 10.95
CA PHE A 43 -15.75 3.33 11.75
C PHE A 43 -15.16 2.14 10.98
N THR A 44 -13.95 1.71 11.37
CA THR A 44 -13.38 0.45 10.87
C THR A 44 -14.37 -0.71 11.06
N ASP A 45 -14.63 -1.43 9.96
CA ASP A 45 -15.38 -2.68 10.01
C ASP A 45 -14.48 -3.80 10.55
N HIS A 46 -14.81 -4.31 11.74
CA HIS A 46 -14.09 -5.39 12.42
C HIS A 46 -14.77 -6.76 12.28
N SER A 47 -15.71 -6.91 11.34
CA SER A 47 -16.25 -8.22 11.00
C SER A 47 -15.14 -9.16 10.48
N PRO A 48 -15.25 -10.49 10.71
CA PRO A 48 -14.31 -11.46 10.16
C PRO A 48 -14.14 -11.32 8.64
N GLU A 49 -15.21 -11.07 7.92
CA GLU A 49 -15.22 -10.93 6.46
C GLU A 49 -14.39 -9.72 6.00
N ALA A 50 -14.51 -8.58 6.70
CA ALA A 50 -13.74 -7.38 6.42
C ALA A 50 -12.24 -7.58 6.76
N ILE A 51 -11.95 -8.27 7.87
CA ILE A 51 -10.57 -8.63 8.24
C ILE A 51 -9.95 -9.52 7.15
N GLU A 52 -10.61 -10.60 6.76
CA GLU A 52 -10.13 -11.50 5.71
C GLU A 52 -9.95 -10.78 4.37
N ALA A 53 -10.84 -9.84 4.03
CA ALA A 53 -10.71 -9.03 2.81
C ALA A 53 -9.44 -8.17 2.83
N ARG A 54 -9.12 -7.54 3.96
CA ARG A 54 -7.87 -6.77 4.14
C ARG A 54 -6.64 -7.67 4.03
N MET A 55 -6.64 -8.82 4.70
CA MET A 55 -5.54 -9.79 4.63
C MET A 55 -5.30 -10.30 3.19
N ARG A 56 -6.36 -10.61 2.44
CA ARG A 56 -6.23 -10.99 1.02
C ARG A 56 -5.64 -9.85 0.21
N ARG A 57 -6.08 -8.62 0.46
CA ARG A 57 -5.59 -7.45 -0.26
C ARG A 57 -4.11 -7.20 0.00
N GLU A 58 -3.65 -7.34 1.23
CA GLU A 58 -2.23 -7.21 1.59
C GLU A 58 -1.37 -8.22 0.83
N LYS A 59 -1.84 -9.48 0.71
CA LYS A 59 -1.17 -10.50 -0.12
C LYS A 59 -1.12 -10.13 -1.59
N GLU A 60 -2.23 -9.63 -2.16
CA GLU A 60 -2.29 -9.19 -3.55
C GLU A 60 -1.30 -8.05 -3.85
N VAL A 61 -1.19 -7.09 -2.92
CA VAL A 61 -0.26 -5.96 -3.05
C VAL A 61 1.17 -6.44 -2.98
N LEU A 62 1.51 -7.32 -2.02
CA LEU A 62 2.84 -7.90 -1.93
C LEU A 62 3.23 -8.64 -3.21
N THR A 63 2.34 -9.46 -3.77
CA THR A 63 2.57 -10.15 -5.05
C THR A 63 2.83 -9.16 -6.20
N ARG A 64 2.13 -8.02 -6.24
CA ARG A 64 2.38 -6.97 -7.24
C ARG A 64 3.76 -6.32 -7.04
N LEU A 65 4.15 -6.06 -5.80
CA LEU A 65 5.46 -5.47 -5.48
C LEU A 65 6.61 -6.40 -5.83
N GLU A 66 6.46 -7.70 -5.59
CA GLU A 66 7.47 -8.72 -5.93
C GLU A 66 7.68 -8.88 -7.44
N ALA A 67 6.70 -8.48 -8.26
CA ALA A 67 6.81 -8.51 -9.72
C ALA A 67 7.62 -7.34 -10.30
N ILE A 68 7.93 -6.31 -9.49
CA ILE A 68 8.67 -5.11 -9.93
C ILE A 68 10.17 -5.34 -9.79
N ASP A 69 10.93 -5.18 -10.88
CA ASP A 69 12.40 -5.15 -10.83
C ASP A 69 12.90 -3.71 -10.55
N ALA A 70 13.18 -3.43 -9.28
CA ALA A 70 13.69 -2.14 -8.82
C ALA A 70 15.24 -2.06 -8.79
N THR A 71 15.96 -3.05 -9.31
CA THR A 71 17.44 -3.13 -9.15
C THR A 71 18.19 -1.96 -9.80
N ARG A 72 17.60 -1.36 -10.84
CA ARG A 72 18.18 -0.28 -11.65
C ARG A 72 17.64 1.11 -11.29
N TRP A 73 16.74 1.19 -10.32
CA TRP A 73 16.11 2.44 -9.92
C TRP A 73 17.11 3.39 -9.24
N PRO A 74 16.85 4.70 -9.27
CA PRO A 74 17.54 5.66 -8.41
C PRO A 74 17.45 5.23 -6.93
N GLU A 75 18.45 5.61 -6.14
CA GLU A 75 18.58 5.16 -4.74
C GLU A 75 17.36 5.52 -3.89
N GLU A 76 16.80 6.72 -4.07
CA GLU A 76 15.61 7.19 -3.34
C GLU A 76 14.36 6.36 -3.66
N ASP A 77 14.09 6.12 -4.95
CA ASP A 77 12.95 5.32 -5.39
C ASP A 77 13.09 3.86 -4.94
N ARG A 78 14.31 3.31 -5.01
CA ARG A 78 14.60 1.96 -4.53
C ARG A 78 14.38 1.85 -3.03
N LEU A 79 14.82 2.85 -2.25
CA LEU A 79 14.61 2.87 -0.80
C LEU A 79 13.12 2.91 -0.45
N ASN A 80 12.34 3.77 -1.12
CA ASN A 80 10.89 3.85 -0.92
C ASN A 80 10.22 2.51 -1.25
N TYR A 81 10.61 1.87 -2.35
CA TYR A 81 10.14 0.53 -2.71
C TYR A 81 10.49 -0.53 -1.65
N ASP A 82 11.74 -0.58 -1.19
CA ASP A 82 12.20 -1.57 -0.21
C ASP A 82 11.45 -1.42 1.12
N LEU A 83 11.24 -0.18 1.58
CA LEU A 83 10.48 0.12 2.80
C LEU A 83 9.00 -0.28 2.66
N PHE A 84 8.36 0.08 1.55
CA PHE A 84 6.97 -0.24 1.32
C PHE A 84 6.75 -1.74 1.16
N ARG A 85 7.62 -2.45 0.42
CA ARG A 85 7.59 -3.92 0.35
C ARG A 85 7.76 -4.54 1.73
N LYS A 86 8.67 -4.02 2.55
CA LYS A 86 8.90 -4.53 3.90
C LYS A 86 7.67 -4.40 4.79
N GLU A 87 6.92 -3.30 4.68
CA GLU A 87 5.67 -3.10 5.41
C GLU A 87 4.65 -4.20 5.08
N TYR A 88 4.49 -4.54 3.79
CA TYR A 88 3.58 -5.60 3.36
C TYR A 88 4.08 -7.01 3.70
N GLU A 89 5.39 -7.28 3.64
CA GLU A 89 5.97 -8.54 4.12
C GLU A 89 5.64 -8.77 5.60
N VAL A 90 5.76 -7.73 6.43
CA VAL A 90 5.45 -7.80 7.86
C VAL A 90 3.95 -7.98 8.10
N ALA A 91 3.10 -7.25 7.36
CA ALA A 91 1.65 -7.36 7.48
C ALA A 91 1.17 -8.79 7.14
N VAL A 92 1.63 -9.33 6.01
CA VAL A 92 1.27 -10.70 5.56
C VAL A 92 1.79 -11.77 6.51
N ALA A 93 2.98 -11.61 7.08
CA ALA A 93 3.55 -12.55 8.05
C ALA A 93 2.85 -12.49 9.43
N GLY A 94 2.13 -11.39 9.72
CA GLY A 94 1.40 -11.20 10.97
C GLY A 94 0.00 -11.82 10.99
N HIS A 95 -0.46 -12.39 9.88
CA HIS A 95 -1.69 -13.19 9.81
C HIS A 95 -1.49 -14.57 10.43
#